data_AF-R0HPQ2-F1
#
_entry.id   AF-R0HPQ2-F1
#
_cell.length_a   1.000
_cell.length_b   1.000
_cell.length_c   1.000
_cell.angle_alpha   90.00
_cell.angle_beta   90.00
_cell.angle_gamma   90.00
#
_symmetry.space_group_name_H-M   'P 1'
#
loop_
_entity.id
_entity.type
_entity.pdbx_description
1 polymer ?
#
loop_
_entity_poly.entity_id
_entity_poly.type
_entity_poly.pdbx_seq_one_letter_code
_entity_poly.pdbx_strand_id
1 'polypeptide(L)'
;MAINTTTVTKSMAAAFFTIIAMAALASAATTGVVQPPESDHLVNRCMAKVSSRCAMYVTAEMYNHLHGPLKQNGCCLEVYHMGRVCLHIVTRHVIETLMPKLEGVEKQDSLEKSTQIWYLCVSV
;
A
#
# COMPACT_ATOMS: atom_id res chain seq x y z
N MET A 1 45.32 -2.59 -49.07
CA MET A 1 44.00 -2.29 -48.48
C MET A 1 43.69 -3.36 -47.43
N ALA A 2 42.90 -3.00 -46.40
CA ALA A 2 42.66 -3.70 -45.10
C ALA A 2 43.73 -3.37 -44.03
N ILE A 3 43.67 -2.17 -43.44
CA ILE A 3 42.88 -1.73 -42.25
C ILE A 3 43.55 -2.13 -40.92
N ASN A 4 43.83 -1.08 -40.18
CA ASN A 4 44.60 -0.93 -38.95
C ASN A 4 43.90 -1.44 -37.68
N THR A 5 44.71 -1.42 -36.61
CA THR A 5 44.45 -0.84 -35.27
C THR A 5 44.23 -1.80 -34.10
N THR A 6 45.34 -2.04 -33.42
CA THR A 6 45.57 -2.15 -31.97
C THR A 6 44.70 -1.26 -31.08
N THR A 7 44.20 -1.81 -29.96
CA THR A 7 44.39 -1.33 -28.55
C THR A 7 43.59 -2.25 -27.61
N VAL A 8 44.23 -3.07 -26.75
CA VAL A 8 44.57 -2.80 -25.33
C VAL A 8 43.33 -2.30 -24.57
N THR A 9 42.76 -2.98 -23.56
CA THR A 9 43.31 -3.08 -22.20
C THR A 9 42.39 -3.94 -21.32
N LYS A 10 43.01 -4.63 -20.35
CA LYS A 10 42.59 -4.80 -18.95
C LYS A 10 41.53 -5.84 -18.55
N SER A 11 41.96 -6.61 -17.56
CA SER A 11 41.19 -7.21 -16.47
C SER A 11 40.58 -8.58 -16.72
N MET A 12 41.42 -9.57 -16.45
CA MET A 12 41.01 -10.85 -15.86
C MET A 12 40.11 -10.61 -14.64
N ALA A 13 38.86 -11.06 -14.71
CA ALA A 13 38.09 -11.59 -13.58
C ALA A 13 36.68 -11.96 -14.07
N ALA A 14 36.17 -13.08 -13.56
CA ALA A 14 34.77 -13.48 -13.61
C ALA A 14 34.24 -14.05 -14.95
N ALA A 15 34.93 -15.05 -15.48
CA ALA A 15 34.31 -16.04 -16.36
C ALA A 15 33.60 -17.11 -15.52
N PHE A 16 32.38 -16.85 -15.02
CA PHE A 16 31.47 -17.88 -14.50
C PHE A 16 30.05 -17.32 -14.33
N PHE A 17 29.22 -17.30 -15.39
CA PHE A 17 27.75 -17.36 -15.25
C PHE A 17 27.10 -17.74 -16.58
N THR A 18 27.28 -18.99 -17.01
CA THR A 18 26.48 -19.58 -18.09
C THR A 18 26.06 -21.00 -17.73
N ILE A 19 25.26 -21.14 -16.66
CA ILE A 19 24.46 -22.36 -16.46
C ILE A 19 23.19 -21.97 -15.71
N ILE A 20 22.09 -21.68 -16.41
CA ILE A 20 20.76 -22.16 -15.98
C ILE A 20 20.01 -22.55 -17.25
N ALA A 21 20.01 -23.86 -17.49
CA ALA A 21 19.21 -24.53 -18.48
C ALA A 21 17.72 -24.39 -18.17
N MET A 22 16.92 -24.40 -19.22
CA MET A 22 15.46 -24.42 -19.21
C MET A 22 14.91 -25.47 -18.24
N ALA A 23 14.05 -25.04 -17.33
CA ALA A 23 13.05 -25.89 -16.70
C ALA A 23 11.68 -25.22 -16.84
N ALA A 24 10.78 -25.97 -17.43
CA ALA A 24 9.42 -25.62 -17.79
C ALA A 24 8.53 -25.32 -16.58
N LEU A 25 7.51 -24.48 -16.82
CA LEU A 25 6.14 -24.60 -16.31
C LEU A 25 5.99 -25.16 -14.88
N ALA A 26 6.12 -24.28 -13.89
CA ALA A 26 5.36 -24.41 -12.66
C ALA A 26 4.74 -23.05 -12.37
N SER A 27 3.43 -22.99 -12.49
CA SER A 27 2.61 -21.87 -12.05
C SER A 27 2.95 -21.56 -10.59
N ALA A 28 3.78 -20.55 -10.37
CA ALA A 28 3.93 -19.96 -9.05
C ALA A 28 2.62 -19.24 -8.77
N ALA A 29 1.66 -19.97 -8.20
CA ALA A 29 0.59 -19.38 -7.42
C ALA A 29 1.27 -18.37 -6.49
N THR A 30 0.98 -17.09 -6.73
CA THR A 30 1.27 -16.03 -5.79
C THR A 30 0.60 -16.45 -4.49
N THR A 31 1.40 -17.00 -3.58
CA THR A 31 1.03 -17.11 -2.18
C THR A 31 0.81 -15.70 -1.71
N GLY A 32 -0.45 -15.27 -1.77
CA GLY A 32 -0.90 -14.03 -1.17
C GLY A 32 -0.45 -14.10 0.27
N VAL A 33 0.50 -13.24 0.64
CA VAL A 33 0.93 -13.08 2.02
C VAL A 33 -0.28 -12.51 2.74
N VAL A 34 -1.11 -13.40 3.28
CA VAL A 34 -2.18 -13.07 4.20
C VAL A 34 -1.48 -12.56 5.45
N GLN A 35 -1.36 -11.24 5.56
CA GLN A 35 -0.86 -10.63 6.79
C GLN A 35 -1.85 -10.97 7.91
N PRO A 36 -1.36 -11.42 9.08
CA PRO A 36 -2.23 -11.74 10.20
C PRO A 36 -3.07 -10.52 10.59
N PRO A 37 -4.29 -10.72 11.11
CA PRO A 37 -5.14 -9.63 11.58
C PRO A 37 -4.39 -8.80 12.63
N GLU A 38 -4.49 -7.49 12.51
CA GLU A 38 -3.88 -6.54 13.44
C GLU A 38 -4.45 -6.74 14.85
N SER A 39 -3.61 -6.66 15.89
CA SER A 39 -4.09 -6.84 17.27
C SER A 39 -5.11 -5.74 17.65
N ASP A 40 -6.21 -6.10 18.30
CA ASP A 40 -7.28 -5.16 18.69
C ASP A 40 -6.77 -3.94 19.45
N HIS A 41 -5.74 -4.12 20.29
CA HIS A 41 -5.12 -3.01 21.02
C HIS A 41 -4.49 -1.95 20.08
N LEU A 42 -3.88 -2.37 18.97
CA LEU A 42 -3.33 -1.44 17.97
C LEU A 42 -4.44 -0.71 17.23
N VAL A 43 -5.48 -1.43 16.81
CA VAL A 43 -6.66 -0.85 16.16
C VAL A 43 -7.30 0.21 17.06
N ASN A 44 -7.54 -0.12 18.33
CA ASN A 44 -8.12 0.79 19.31
C ASN A 44 -7.25 2.03 19.55
N ARG A 45 -5.93 1.85 19.65
CA ARG A 45 -4.99 2.97 19.79
C ARG A 45 -5.03 3.89 18.57
N CYS A 46 -5.16 3.34 17.37
CA CYS A 46 -5.27 4.12 16.15
C CYS A 46 -6.61 4.86 16.06
N MET A 47 -7.71 4.18 16.39
CA MET A 47 -9.05 4.77 16.41
C MET A 47 -9.18 5.90 17.44
N ALA A 48 -8.49 5.81 18.58
CA ALA A 48 -8.51 6.85 19.60
C ALA A 48 -7.94 8.21 19.14
N LYS A 49 -7.22 8.25 18.01
CA LYS A 49 -6.66 9.48 17.44
C LYS A 49 -7.62 10.25 16.54
N VAL A 50 -8.77 9.66 16.22
CA VAL A 50 -9.79 10.27 15.36
C VAL A 50 -11.11 10.31 16.14
N SER A 51 -11.79 11.44 16.08
CA SER A 51 -13.13 11.57 16.64
C SER A 51 -14.12 10.71 15.86
N SER A 52 -15.22 10.33 16.50
CA SER A 52 -16.31 9.62 15.81
C SER A 52 -16.87 10.42 14.62
N ARG A 53 -16.91 11.76 14.74
CA ARG A 53 -17.31 12.67 13.66
C ARG A 53 -16.37 12.52 12.45
N CYS A 54 -15.07 12.58 12.67
CA CYS A 54 -14.11 12.50 11.58
C CYS A 54 -13.96 11.08 11.01
N ALA A 55 -14.13 10.04 11.82
CA ALA A 55 -14.24 8.66 11.33
C ALA A 55 -15.39 8.50 10.31
N MET A 56 -16.55 9.12 10.57
CA MET A 56 -17.68 9.10 9.65
C MET A 56 -17.31 9.75 8.30
N TYR A 57 -16.63 10.90 8.32
CA TYR A 57 -16.22 11.58 7.10
C TYR A 57 -15.11 10.85 6.34
N VAL A 58 -14.16 10.21 7.04
CA VAL A 58 -13.15 9.34 6.41
C VAL A 58 -13.84 8.19 5.68
N THR A 59 -14.83 7.56 6.32
CA THR A 59 -15.59 6.46 5.73
C THR A 59 -16.41 6.96 4.53
N ALA A 60 -17.02 8.14 4.62
CA ALA A 60 -17.76 8.74 3.52
C ALA A 60 -16.87 9.06 2.29
N GLU A 61 -15.67 9.61 2.50
CA GLU A 61 -14.68 9.81 1.42
C GLU A 61 -14.25 8.47 0.81
N MET A 62 -14.03 7.45 1.65
CA MET A 62 -13.57 6.13 1.21
C MET A 62 -14.58 5.44 0.27
N TYR A 63 -15.87 5.44 0.63
CA TYR A 63 -16.87 4.61 -0.05
C TYR A 63 -17.84 5.38 -0.93
N ASN A 64 -18.16 6.64 -0.62
CA ASN A 64 -19.22 7.36 -1.31
C ASN A 64 -18.70 8.37 -2.35
N HIS A 65 -17.38 8.46 -2.55
CA HIS A 65 -16.74 9.36 -3.53
C HIS A 65 -17.20 10.83 -3.45
N LEU A 66 -17.82 11.24 -2.33
CA LEU A 66 -18.08 12.64 -2.07
C LEU A 66 -16.72 13.26 -1.82
N HIS A 67 -16.21 14.01 -2.79
CA HIS A 67 -14.99 14.79 -2.63
C HIS A 67 -15.30 16.03 -1.79
N GLY A 68 -14.54 16.23 -0.71
CA GLY A 68 -14.64 17.43 0.11
C GLY A 68 -15.22 17.30 1.52
N PRO A 69 -16.09 16.34 1.93
CA PRO A 69 -16.59 16.26 3.29
C PRO A 69 -15.47 16.18 4.33
N LEU A 70 -14.35 15.50 4.07
CA LEU A 70 -13.28 15.42 5.06
C LEU A 70 -12.56 16.76 5.28
N LYS A 71 -12.20 17.44 4.19
CA LYS A 71 -11.48 18.73 4.24
C LYS A 71 -12.40 19.87 4.68
N GLN A 72 -13.63 19.93 4.17
CA GLN A 72 -14.62 20.96 4.50
C GLN A 72 -15.05 20.91 5.96
N ASN A 73 -15.07 19.71 6.58
CA ASN A 73 -15.44 19.55 7.98
C ASN A 73 -14.23 19.58 8.94
N GLY A 74 -13.07 20.03 8.49
CA GLY A 74 -11.89 20.22 9.35
C GLY A 74 -11.29 18.93 9.91
N CYS A 75 -11.58 17.78 9.30
CA CYS A 75 -11.16 16.47 9.82
C CYS A 75 -9.75 16.06 9.40
N CYS A 76 -9.14 16.78 8.46
CA CYS A 76 -7.79 16.44 8.00
C CYS A 76 -6.73 16.56 9.09
N LEU A 77 -6.88 17.44 10.08
CA LEU A 77 -5.91 17.54 11.18
C LEU A 77 -5.90 16.26 12.04
N GLU A 78 -7.08 15.70 12.33
CA GLU A 78 -7.18 14.44 13.07
C GLU A 78 -6.64 13.27 12.26
N VAL A 79 -6.96 13.20 10.97
CA VAL A 79 -6.40 12.19 10.06
C VAL A 79 -4.88 12.32 10.00
N TYR A 80 -4.34 13.54 9.89
CA TYR A 80 -2.91 13.81 9.92
C TYR A 80 -2.25 13.32 11.22
N HIS A 81 -2.81 13.64 12.38
CA HIS A 81 -2.28 13.16 13.67
C HIS A 81 -2.44 11.65 13.88
N MET A 82 -3.48 11.04 13.29
CA MET A 82 -3.66 9.59 13.27
C MET A 82 -2.43 8.91 12.67
N GLY A 83 -2.00 9.40 11.50
CA GLY A 83 -0.85 8.90 10.76
C GLY A 83 -1.24 7.85 9.72
N ARG A 84 -0.53 7.82 8.58
CA ARG A 84 -0.77 6.89 7.46
C ARG A 84 -0.88 5.43 7.90
N VAL A 85 0.03 4.98 8.76
CA VAL A 85 0.07 3.59 9.23
C VAL A 85 -1.19 3.24 10.00
N CYS A 86 -1.63 4.12 10.91
CA CYS A 86 -2.86 3.90 11.67
C CYS A 86 -4.09 3.92 10.77
N LEU A 87 -4.15 4.83 9.79
CA LEU A 87 -5.23 4.88 8.82
C LEU A 87 -5.32 3.57 8.02
N HIS A 88 -4.19 3.00 7.62
CA HIS A 88 -4.12 1.70 6.94
C HIS A 88 -4.58 0.54 7.82
N ILE A 89 -4.12 0.49 9.08
CA ILE A 89 -4.52 -0.53 10.07
C ILE A 89 -6.04 -0.50 10.28
N VAL A 90 -6.61 0.68 10.51
CA VAL A 90 -8.04 0.84 10.73
C VAL A 90 -8.83 0.49 9.48
N THR A 91 -8.39 0.93 8.30
CA THR A 91 -9.07 0.60 7.04
C THR A 91 -9.09 -0.90 6.80
N ARG A 92 -7.95 -1.58 7.00
CA ARG A 92 -7.87 -3.04 6.90
C ARG A 92 -8.85 -3.71 7.88
N HIS A 93 -8.83 -3.28 9.14
CA HIS A 93 -9.72 -3.83 10.16
C HIS A 93 -11.20 -3.65 9.79
N VAL A 94 -11.59 -2.47 9.31
CA VAL A 94 -12.96 -2.20 8.83
C VAL A 94 -13.34 -3.11 7.67
N ILE A 95 -12.46 -3.30 6.69
CA ILE A 95 -12.73 -4.20 5.56
C ILE A 95 -12.91 -5.63 6.06
N GLU A 96 -11.99 -6.13 6.88
CA GLU A 96 -11.99 -7.52 7.36
C GLU A 96 -13.15 -7.83 8.31
N THR A 97 -13.63 -6.84 9.06
CA THR A 97 -14.70 -7.04 10.06
C THR A 97 -16.09 -6.66 9.55
N LEU A 98 -16.22 -5.56 8.82
CA LEU A 98 -17.51 -4.99 8.41
C LEU A 98 -17.84 -5.25 6.94
N MET A 99 -16.84 -5.57 6.11
CA MET A 99 -17.02 -5.82 4.69
C MET A 99 -16.39 -7.16 4.27
N PRO A 100 -16.76 -8.29 4.88
CA PRO A 100 -16.10 -9.58 4.63
C PRO A 100 -16.25 -10.09 3.20
N LYS A 101 -17.18 -9.52 2.41
CA LYS A 101 -17.38 -9.82 0.98
C LYS A 101 -16.42 -9.06 0.06
N LEU A 102 -15.69 -8.07 0.59
CA LEU A 102 -14.73 -7.28 -0.16
C LEU A 102 -13.42 -8.08 -0.28
N GLU A 103 -13.19 -8.68 -1.43
CA GLU A 103 -12.04 -9.55 -1.68
C GLU A 103 -11.22 -9.07 -2.89
N GLY A 104 -9.99 -9.59 -3.02
CA GLY A 104 -9.13 -9.33 -4.16
C GLY A 104 -8.90 -7.84 -4.43
N VAL A 105 -9.28 -7.39 -5.63
CA VAL A 105 -9.04 -6.04 -6.14
C VAL A 105 -9.78 -4.98 -5.32
N GLU A 106 -11.02 -5.23 -4.90
CA GLU A 106 -11.81 -4.23 -4.17
C GLU A 106 -11.24 -3.93 -2.78
N LYS A 107 -10.69 -4.97 -2.12
CA LYS A 107 -9.94 -4.81 -0.86
C LYS A 107 -8.70 -3.95 -1.09
N GLN A 108 -7.97 -4.21 -2.17
CA GLN A 108 -6.76 -3.47 -2.50
C GLN A 108 -7.06 -2.01 -2.86
N ASP A 109 -8.12 -1.76 -3.63
CA ASP A 109 -8.60 -0.42 -3.99
C ASP A 109 -8.99 0.38 -2.74
N SER A 110 -9.62 -0.26 -1.76
CA SER A 110 -9.98 0.40 -0.49
C SER A 110 -8.74 0.77 0.34
N LEU A 111 -7.72 -0.09 0.36
CA LEU A 111 -6.44 0.23 1.00
C LEU A 111 -5.70 1.35 0.25
N GLU A 112 -5.75 1.37 -1.07
CA GLU A 112 -5.16 2.44 -1.87
C GLU A 112 -5.88 3.78 -1.62
N LYS A 113 -7.22 3.77 -1.57
CA LYS A 113 -8.02 4.94 -1.19
C LYS A 113 -7.66 5.47 0.20
N SER A 114 -7.33 4.60 1.16
CA SER A 114 -6.85 5.05 2.47
C SER A 114 -5.54 5.86 2.35
N THR A 115 -4.64 5.46 1.46
CA THR A 115 -3.42 6.22 1.17
C THR A 115 -3.74 7.55 0.48
N GLN A 116 -4.70 7.58 -0.43
CA GLN A 116 -5.15 8.83 -1.08
C GLN A 116 -5.75 9.82 -0.08
N ILE A 117 -6.59 9.34 0.85
CA ILE A 117 -7.16 10.16 1.93
C ILE A 117 -6.04 10.76 2.80
N TRP A 118 -5.01 9.98 3.12
CA TRP A 118 -3.86 10.50 3.85
C TRP A 118 -3.18 11.65 3.08
N TYR A 119 -2.91 11.48 1.78
CA TYR A 119 -2.30 12.53 0.96
C TYR A 119 -3.18 13.78 0.81
N LEU A 120 -4.50 13.63 0.80
CA LEU A 120 -5.45 14.75 0.84
C LEU A 120 -5.21 15.63 2.10
N CYS A 121 -4.84 15.01 3.22
CA CYS A 121 -4.74 15.68 4.51
C CYS A 121 -3.33 16.09 4.94
N VAL A 122 -2.27 15.58 4.30
CA VAL A 122 -0.88 16.03 4.55
C VAL A 122 -0.61 17.42 3.99
N SER A 123 -1.40 17.86 3.00
CA SER A 123 -1.24 19.17 2.34
C SER A 123 -2.00 20.31 3.02
N VAL A 124 -2.47 20.10 4.26
CA VAL A 124 -3.32 21.04 5.02
C VAL A 124 -2.50 21.88 5.97
#